data_AF-R6GUX9-F1
#
_entry.id   AF-R6GUX9-F1
#
_cell.length_a   1.000
_cell.length_b   1.000
_cell.length_c   1.000
_cell.angle_alpha   90.00
_cell.angle_beta   90.00
_cell.angle_gamma   90.00
#
_symmetry.space_group_name_H-M   'P 1'
#
loop_
_entity.id
_entity.type
_entity.pdbx_description
1 polymer ?
#
loop_
_entity_poly.entity_id
_entity_poly.type
_entity_poly.pdbx_seq_one_letter_code
_entity_poly.pdbx_strand_id
1 'polypeptide(L)'
;MSRWGKCDFKQLEQLNKRLEQLSSVDFDAFCRQAANEIAARLLAKVKKRTPVGVAPKFDEPLTTKVRGENYMTQITNKNGEKVFRKRKGKSYTMLTRSGAIREKYWSGYTGGTLRDAWTILPIEKHGDEYLVTVVNNTEYASYVEYGHRQTPGRYVPALGKRLKASWVKGRFMLTISTQELEVQAPALLEKKLYLFLKEVF
;
A
#
# COMPACT_ATOMS: atom_id res chain seq x y z
N MET A 1 73.27 -17.47 27.71
CA MET A 1 72.18 -16.93 26.87
C MET A 1 70.94 -17.76 27.12
N SER A 2 69.96 -17.23 27.84
CA SER A 2 68.76 -17.98 28.24
C SER A 2 67.97 -18.37 26.98
N ARG A 3 67.70 -19.67 26.77
CA ARG A 3 66.83 -20.14 25.68
C ARG A 3 65.41 -19.70 26.02
N TRP A 4 64.91 -18.66 25.33
CA TRP A 4 63.49 -18.35 25.34
C TRP A 4 62.69 -19.62 25.03
N GLY A 5 61.72 -19.93 25.90
CA GLY A 5 60.88 -21.12 25.77
C GLY A 5 60.09 -21.13 24.46
N LYS A 6 59.70 -22.32 24.01
CA LYS A 6 58.79 -22.48 22.87
C LYS A 6 57.48 -21.72 23.16
N CYS A 7 57.23 -20.65 22.43
CA CYS A 7 55.96 -19.92 22.47
C CYS A 7 54.96 -20.64 21.55
N ASP A 8 53.74 -20.90 22.01
CA ASP A 8 52.68 -21.57 21.23
C ASP A 8 51.90 -20.54 20.42
N PHE A 9 52.07 -20.58 19.09
CA PHE A 9 51.43 -19.65 18.15
C PHE A 9 50.18 -20.23 17.49
N LYS A 10 49.76 -21.46 17.82
CA LYS A 10 48.62 -22.12 17.15
C LYS A 10 47.33 -21.31 17.24
N GLN A 11 47.09 -20.65 18.38
CA GLN A 11 45.92 -19.79 18.58
C GLN A 11 45.97 -18.53 17.70
N LEU A 12 47.16 -17.91 17.56
CA LEU A 12 47.37 -16.76 16.68
C LEU A 12 47.21 -17.14 15.21
N GLU A 13 47.70 -18.32 14.81
CA GLU A 13 47.55 -18.82 13.45
C GLU A 13 46.08 -19.16 13.12
N GLN A 14 45.32 -19.70 14.09
CA GLN A 14 43.88 -19.90 13.97
C GLN A 14 43.12 -18.57 13.87
N LEU A 15 43.49 -17.57 14.67
CA LEU A 15 42.93 -16.22 14.59
C LEU A 15 43.18 -15.59 13.22
N ASN A 16 44.41 -15.67 12.70
CA ASN A 16 44.74 -15.14 11.38
C ASN A 16 43.91 -15.82 10.27
N LYS A 17 43.76 -17.15 10.32
CA LYS A 17 42.89 -17.88 9.37
C LYS A 17 41.43 -17.44 9.44
N ARG A 18 40.90 -17.11 10.63
CA ARG A 18 39.53 -16.57 10.80
C ARG A 18 39.41 -15.14 10.27
N LEU A 19 40.43 -14.30 10.44
CA LEU A 19 40.49 -12.94 9.89
C LEU A 19 40.62 -12.93 8.36
N GLU A 20 41.34 -13.89 7.79
CA GLU A 20 41.44 -14.07 6.34
C GLU A 20 40.13 -14.61 5.74
N GLN A 21 39.42 -15.50 6.45
CA GLN A 21 38.07 -15.93 6.07
C GLN A 21 37.11 -14.75 6.01
N LEU A 22 37.18 -13.85 7.00
CA LEU A 22 36.56 -12.52 7.04
C LEU A 22 36.99 -11.55 5.92
N SER A 23 37.52 -12.05 4.80
CA SER A 23 37.79 -11.29 3.58
C SER A 23 36.64 -10.36 3.18
N SER A 24 36.96 -9.43 2.26
CA SER A 24 35.97 -8.51 1.68
C SER A 24 34.69 -9.19 1.14
N VAL A 25 34.74 -10.47 0.80
CA VAL A 25 33.59 -11.25 0.32
C VAL A 25 32.57 -11.53 1.44
N ASP A 26 33.04 -11.90 2.63
CA ASP A 26 32.15 -12.18 3.77
C ASP A 26 31.54 -10.89 4.34
N PHE A 27 32.33 -9.80 4.37
CA PHE A 27 31.81 -8.47 4.71
C PHE A 27 30.81 -7.96 3.67
N ASP A 28 31.03 -8.19 2.37
CA ASP A 28 30.08 -7.80 1.33
C ASP A 28 28.74 -8.51 1.48
N ALA A 29 28.79 -9.83 1.73
CA ALA A 29 27.59 -10.62 2.00
C ALA A 29 26.85 -10.12 3.25
N PHE A 30 27.58 -9.83 4.33
CA PHE A 30 27.02 -9.25 5.55
C PHE A 30 26.34 -7.90 5.28
N CYS A 31 27.01 -6.98 4.60
CA CYS A 31 26.47 -5.66 4.30
C CYS A 31 25.21 -5.75 3.43
N ARG A 32 25.19 -6.64 2.42
CA ARG A 32 24.00 -6.91 1.62
C ARG A 32 22.85 -7.47 2.45
N GLN A 33 23.12 -8.38 3.38
CA GLN A 33 22.10 -8.91 4.30
C GLN A 33 21.57 -7.83 5.26
N ALA A 34 22.45 -6.98 5.78
CA ALA A 34 22.08 -5.86 6.63
C ALA A 34 21.20 -4.85 5.87
N ALA A 35 21.62 -4.46 4.66
CA ALA A 35 20.86 -3.57 3.78
C ALA A 35 19.50 -4.15 3.38
N ASN A 36 19.42 -5.45 3.06
CA ASN A 36 18.15 -6.14 2.80
C ASN A 36 17.19 -6.09 3.99
N GLU A 37 17.69 -6.26 5.21
CA GLU A 37 16.84 -6.14 6.39
C GLU A 37 16.34 -4.72 6.61
N ILE A 38 17.22 -3.73 6.48
CA ILE A 38 16.84 -2.31 6.58
C ILE A 38 15.79 -1.98 5.52
N ALA A 39 15.98 -2.44 4.28
CA ALA A 39 15.03 -2.27 3.18
C ALA A 39 13.67 -2.91 3.50
N ALA A 40 13.66 -4.14 4.01
CA ALA A 40 12.44 -4.85 4.39
C ALA A 40 11.71 -4.13 5.54
N ARG A 41 12.44 -3.61 6.53
CA ARG A 41 11.88 -2.81 7.62
C ARG A 41 11.29 -1.50 7.11
N LEU A 42 11.98 -0.82 6.19
CA LEU A 42 11.47 0.39 5.53
C LEU A 42 10.16 0.08 4.82
N LEU A 43 10.15 -0.95 3.96
CA LEU A 43 8.97 -1.36 3.20
C LEU A 43 7.79 -1.69 4.13
N ALA A 44 8.02 -2.41 5.22
CA ALA A 44 6.99 -2.72 6.20
C ALA A 44 6.39 -1.46 6.85
N LYS A 45 7.25 -0.52 7.26
CA LYS A 45 6.82 0.78 7.82
C LYS A 45 6.00 1.59 6.81
N VAL A 46 6.47 1.69 5.58
CA VAL A 46 5.80 2.42 4.50
C VAL A 46 4.45 1.81 4.16
N LYS A 47 4.38 0.48 3.98
CA LYS A 47 3.12 -0.23 3.69
C LYS A 47 2.09 -0.05 4.82
N LYS A 48 2.53 -0.07 6.08
CA LYS A 48 1.67 0.18 7.25
C LYS A 48 1.06 1.59 7.23
N ARG A 49 1.83 2.60 6.83
CA ARG A 49 1.36 3.99 6.73
C ARG A 49 0.54 4.28 5.49
N THR A 50 0.71 3.48 4.44
CA THR A 50 0.05 3.70 3.17
C THR A 50 -1.46 3.50 3.31
N PRO A 51 -2.28 4.53 2.99
CA PRO A 51 -3.72 4.40 3.05
C PRO A 51 -4.22 3.45 1.96
N VAL A 52 -5.31 2.74 2.25
CA VAL A 52 -6.00 1.93 1.25
C VAL A 52 -7.18 2.72 0.73
N GLY A 53 -7.38 2.70 -0.59
CA GLY A 53 -8.58 3.27 -1.17
C GLY A 53 -9.83 2.52 -0.67
N VAL A 54 -10.83 3.27 -0.23
CA VAL A 54 -12.13 2.73 0.21
C VAL A 54 -13.20 3.24 -0.74
N ALA A 55 -14.09 2.35 -1.18
CA ALA A 55 -15.22 2.74 -2.01
C ALA A 55 -16.12 3.75 -1.25
N PRO A 56 -16.61 4.80 -1.92
CA PRO A 56 -17.38 5.84 -1.28
C PRO A 56 -18.72 5.28 -0.79
N LYS A 57 -19.14 5.77 0.38
CA LYS A 57 -20.50 5.58 0.88
C LYS A 57 -21.39 6.66 0.27
N PHE A 58 -22.47 6.22 -0.37
CA PHE A 58 -23.51 7.10 -0.90
C PHE A 58 -24.60 7.25 0.14
N ASP A 59 -25.08 8.49 0.31
CA ASP A 59 -26.06 8.85 1.34
C ASP A 59 -27.49 8.39 0.94
N GLU A 60 -27.74 8.21 -0.37
CA GLU A 60 -29.01 7.73 -0.93
C GLU A 60 -28.99 6.21 -1.15
N PRO A 61 -30.15 5.54 -1.09
CA PRO A 61 -30.26 4.14 -1.49
C PRO A 61 -29.88 3.99 -2.97
N LEU A 62 -29.18 2.91 -3.33
CA LEU A 62 -28.71 2.66 -4.69
C LEU A 62 -29.86 2.34 -5.66
N THR A 63 -30.98 1.86 -5.16
CA THR A 63 -32.16 1.53 -5.95
C THR A 63 -33.42 2.06 -5.29
N THR A 64 -34.41 2.39 -6.12
CA THR A 64 -35.74 2.80 -5.69
C THR A 64 -36.78 1.98 -6.43
N LYS A 65 -37.84 1.57 -5.72
CA LYS A 65 -38.98 0.89 -6.33
C LYS A 65 -39.94 1.94 -6.87
N VAL A 66 -40.12 1.96 -8.18
CA VAL A 66 -41.08 2.83 -8.87
C VAL A 66 -42.26 1.98 -9.29
N ARG A 67 -43.47 2.40 -8.92
CA ARG A 67 -44.69 1.69 -9.29
C ARG A 67 -45.26 2.31 -10.55
N GLY A 68 -45.48 1.47 -11.56
CA GLY A 68 -46.18 1.86 -12.77
C GLY A 68 -47.62 2.27 -12.47
N GLU A 69 -48.16 3.12 -13.32
CA GLU A 69 -49.55 3.57 -13.19
C GLU A 69 -50.53 2.40 -13.31
N ASN A 70 -51.66 2.54 -12.61
CA ASN A 70 -52.73 1.57 -12.74
C ASN A 70 -53.36 1.73 -14.12
N TYR A 71 -53.60 0.61 -14.79
CA TYR A 71 -54.18 0.61 -16.13
C TYR A 71 -55.54 -0.09 -16.12
N MET A 72 -56.40 0.30 -17.06
CA MET A 72 -57.71 -0.32 -17.23
C MET A 72 -57.59 -1.49 -18.22
N THR A 73 -58.29 -2.58 -17.95
CA THR A 73 -58.40 -3.70 -18.89
C THR A 73 -59.87 -3.97 -19.13
N GLN A 74 -60.25 -4.16 -20.39
CA GLN A 74 -61.61 -4.56 -20.77
C GLN A 74 -61.77 -6.06 -20.53
N ILE A 75 -62.83 -6.44 -19.82
CA ILE A 75 -63.16 -7.83 -19.51
C ILE A 75 -64.63 -8.04 -19.85
N THR A 76 -64.95 -9.19 -20.43
CA THR A 76 -66.34 -9.57 -20.67
C THR A 76 -66.87 -10.32 -19.44
N ASN A 77 -67.99 -9.85 -18.88
CA ASN A 77 -68.66 -10.53 -17.76
C ASN A 77 -69.41 -11.78 -18.26
N LYS A 78 -69.88 -12.63 -17.33
CA LYS A 78 -70.65 -13.84 -17.64
C LYS A 78 -71.92 -13.57 -18.47
N ASN A 79 -72.43 -12.34 -18.44
CA ASN A 79 -73.62 -11.90 -19.16
C ASN A 79 -73.32 -11.29 -20.55
N GLY A 80 -72.07 -11.33 -21.02
CA GLY A 80 -71.66 -10.80 -22.34
C GLY A 80 -71.36 -9.29 -22.38
N GLU A 81 -71.62 -8.56 -21.29
CA GLU A 81 -71.31 -7.13 -21.17
C GLU A 81 -69.81 -6.87 -21.01
N LYS A 82 -69.30 -5.87 -21.72
CA LYS A 82 -67.91 -5.40 -21.62
C LYS A 82 -67.78 -4.42 -20.46
N VAL A 83 -67.01 -4.79 -19.43
CA VAL A 83 -66.75 -3.96 -18.25
C VAL A 83 -65.27 -3.65 -18.13
N PHE A 84 -64.94 -2.43 -17.73
CA PHE A 84 -63.57 -2.00 -17.49
C PHE A 84 -63.17 -2.29 -16.03
N ARG A 85 -62.10 -3.06 -15.84
CA ARG A 85 -61.56 -3.34 -14.50
C ARG A 85 -60.20 -2.70 -14.33
N LYS A 86 -60.02 -1.99 -13.22
CA LYS A 86 -58.75 -1.39 -12.84
C LYS A 86 -57.76 -2.47 -12.39
N ARG A 87 -56.60 -2.53 -13.04
CA ARG A 87 -55.48 -3.40 -12.66
C ARG A 87 -54.38 -2.57 -12.02
N LYS A 88 -53.70 -3.17 -11.05
CA LYS A 88 -52.56 -2.52 -10.39
C LYS A 88 -51.36 -2.53 -11.32
N GLY A 89 -50.72 -1.37 -11.49
CA GLY A 89 -49.49 -1.26 -12.27
C GLY A 89 -48.36 -2.07 -11.65
N LYS A 90 -47.47 -2.60 -12.50
CA LYS A 90 -46.31 -3.38 -12.08
C LYS A 90 -45.30 -2.49 -11.37
N SER A 91 -44.63 -3.02 -10.36
CA SER A 91 -43.52 -2.33 -9.69
C SER A 91 -42.21 -2.70 -10.36
N TYR A 92 -41.38 -1.70 -10.65
CA TYR A 92 -40.04 -1.83 -11.20
C TYR A 92 -39.01 -1.33 -10.21
N THR A 93 -37.83 -1.94 -10.19
CA THR A 93 -36.69 -1.43 -9.41
C THR A 93 -35.80 -0.64 -10.35
N MET A 94 -35.62 0.64 -10.07
CA MET A 94 -34.80 1.56 -10.86
C MET A 94 -33.56 1.96 -10.07
N LEU A 95 -32.46 2.22 -10.77
CA LEU A 95 -31.25 2.78 -10.16
C LEU A 95 -31.50 4.24 -9.81
N THR A 96 -31.08 4.63 -8.62
CA THR A 96 -30.99 6.05 -8.28
C THR A 96 -29.76 6.67 -8.94
N ARG A 97 -29.63 7.99 -8.86
CA ARG A 97 -28.41 8.69 -9.27
C ARG A 97 -27.17 8.08 -8.61
N SER A 98 -27.25 7.81 -7.31
CA SER A 98 -26.16 7.19 -6.53
C SER A 98 -25.89 5.75 -6.97
N GLY A 99 -26.93 4.97 -7.27
CA GLY A 99 -26.83 3.63 -7.85
C GLY A 99 -26.09 3.62 -9.18
N ALA A 100 -26.49 4.51 -10.10
CA ALA A 100 -25.87 4.64 -11.41
C ALA A 100 -24.40 5.08 -11.33
N ILE A 101 -24.05 5.98 -10.41
CA ILE A 101 -22.65 6.37 -10.18
C ILE A 101 -21.83 5.18 -9.67
N ARG A 102 -22.36 4.43 -8.70
CA ARG A 102 -21.66 3.27 -8.14
C ARG A 102 -21.40 2.22 -9.21
N GLU A 103 -22.40 1.88 -10.02
CA GLU A 103 -22.25 0.90 -11.09
C GLU A 103 -21.24 1.38 -12.15
N LYS A 104 -21.30 2.65 -12.55
CA LYS A 104 -20.41 3.17 -13.60
C LYS A 104 -18.94 3.29 -13.18
N TYR A 105 -18.66 3.74 -11.96
CA TYR A 105 -17.29 4.09 -11.54
C TYR A 105 -16.67 3.11 -10.54
N TRP A 106 -17.48 2.33 -9.82
CA TRP A 106 -17.03 1.47 -8.73
C TRP A 106 -17.42 0.00 -8.91
N SER A 107 -18.00 -0.37 -10.05
CA SER A 107 -18.19 -1.79 -10.39
C SER A 107 -16.84 -2.48 -10.49
N GLY A 108 -16.71 -3.62 -9.80
CA GLY A 108 -15.45 -4.36 -9.73
C GLY A 108 -14.31 -3.68 -8.98
N TYR A 109 -14.58 -2.62 -8.19
CA TYR A 109 -13.53 -1.90 -7.47
C TYR A 109 -12.73 -2.82 -6.56
N THR A 110 -11.41 -2.85 -6.78
CA THR A 110 -10.41 -3.47 -5.93
C THR A 110 -9.51 -2.38 -5.33
N GLY A 111 -9.51 -2.27 -4.01
CA GLY A 111 -8.59 -1.38 -3.29
C GLY A 111 -7.23 -2.03 -3.10
N GLY A 112 -6.24 -1.25 -2.64
CA GLY A 112 -4.91 -1.78 -2.29
C GLY A 112 -3.78 -1.30 -3.20
N THR A 113 -4.09 -0.85 -4.42
CA THR A 113 -3.11 -0.56 -5.47
C THR A 113 -1.90 0.26 -4.99
N LEU A 114 -2.13 1.38 -4.30
CA LEU A 114 -1.03 2.22 -3.79
C LEU A 114 -0.13 1.48 -2.78
N ARG A 115 -0.71 0.69 -1.88
CA ARG A 115 0.02 -0.08 -0.88
C ARG A 115 0.79 -1.24 -1.52
N ASP A 116 0.16 -1.89 -2.49
CA ASP A 116 0.70 -3.09 -3.12
C ASP A 116 1.80 -2.76 -4.13
N ALA A 117 1.75 -1.56 -4.73
CA ALA A 117 2.74 -1.07 -5.69
C ALA A 117 4.10 -0.71 -5.08
N TRP A 118 4.26 -0.73 -3.75
CA TRP A 118 5.57 -0.53 -3.12
C TRP A 118 6.46 -1.74 -3.34
N THR A 119 7.61 -1.50 -3.98
CA THR A 119 8.62 -2.51 -4.27
C THR A 119 10.01 -2.02 -3.87
N ILE A 120 10.87 -2.98 -3.52
CA ILE A 120 12.30 -2.76 -3.28
C ILE A 120 13.03 -3.21 -4.55
N LEU A 121 13.88 -2.37 -5.11
CA LEU A 121 14.76 -2.74 -6.23
C LEU A 121 15.99 -3.50 -5.71
N PRO A 122 16.69 -4.25 -6.59
CA PRO A 122 17.95 -4.91 -6.22
C PRO A 122 18.92 -3.93 -5.57
N ILE A 123 19.61 -4.38 -4.52
CA ILE A 123 20.59 -3.55 -3.83
C ILE A 123 21.80 -3.37 -4.74
N GLU A 124 22.13 -2.12 -5.03
CA GLU A 124 23.31 -1.76 -5.80
C GLU A 124 24.47 -1.44 -4.85
N LYS A 125 25.68 -1.83 -5.24
CA LYS A 125 26.91 -1.48 -4.54
C LYS A 125 27.68 -0.47 -5.36
N HIS A 126 27.91 0.71 -4.80
CA HIS A 126 28.69 1.79 -5.38
C HIS A 126 29.91 2.04 -4.49
N GLY A 127 31.04 1.39 -4.81
CA GLY A 127 32.22 1.43 -3.95
C GLY A 127 31.95 0.80 -2.57
N ASP A 128 32.01 1.63 -1.53
CA ASP A 128 31.75 1.23 -0.14
C ASP A 128 30.30 1.48 0.30
N GLU A 129 29.47 2.05 -0.56
CA GLU A 129 28.08 2.37 -0.26
C GLU A 129 27.12 1.33 -0.85
N TYR A 130 26.07 1.00 -0.09
CA TYR A 130 24.97 0.15 -0.53
C TYR A 130 23.71 1.00 -0.72
N LEU A 131 23.25 1.08 -1.96
CA LEU A 131 22.06 1.85 -2.33
C LEU A 131 20.83 0.94 -2.28
N VAL A 132 19.88 1.30 -1.40
CA VAL A 132 18.57 0.67 -1.31
C VAL A 132 17.53 1.59 -1.94
N THR A 133 16.96 1.15 -3.06
CA THR A 133 15.94 1.94 -3.76
C THR A 133 14.55 1.34 -3.51
N VAL A 134 13.68 2.14 -2.88
CA VAL A 134 12.27 1.80 -2.65
C VAL A 134 11.41 2.68 -3.53
N VAL A 135 10.56 2.07 -4.36
CA VAL A 135 9.76 2.79 -5.35
C VAL A 135 8.27 2.46 -5.25
N ASN A 136 7.45 3.40 -5.71
CA ASN A 136 6.03 3.20 -5.95
C ASN A 136 5.70 3.71 -7.35
N ASN A 137 5.32 2.80 -8.25
CA ASN A 137 5.09 3.13 -9.65
C ASN A 137 3.70 3.73 -9.92
N THR A 138 2.90 4.02 -8.90
CA THR A 138 1.60 4.67 -9.11
C THR A 138 1.76 6.17 -9.35
N GLU A 139 1.17 6.66 -10.44
CA GLU A 139 1.26 8.07 -10.86
C GLU A 139 0.81 9.06 -9.78
N TYR A 140 -0.11 8.62 -8.92
CA TYR A 140 -0.68 9.46 -7.87
C TYR A 140 -0.01 9.31 -6.50
N ALA A 141 1.04 8.49 -6.37
CA ALA A 141 1.75 8.28 -5.10
C ALA A 141 2.27 9.60 -4.52
N SER A 142 2.87 10.46 -5.35
CA SER A 142 3.43 11.75 -4.95
C SER A 142 2.37 12.69 -4.37
N TYR A 143 1.16 12.70 -4.94
CA TYR A 143 0.04 13.50 -4.42
C TYR A 143 -0.47 12.98 -3.07
N VAL A 144 -0.42 11.67 -2.83
CA VAL A 144 -0.78 11.10 -1.52
C VAL A 144 0.32 11.35 -0.49
N GLU A 145 1.59 11.31 -0.91
CA GLU A 145 2.74 11.57 -0.05
C GLU A 145 2.76 13.02 0.44
N TYR A 146 2.78 13.98 -0.49
CA TYR A 146 3.01 15.40 -0.16
C TYR A 146 1.73 16.24 -0.13
N GLY A 147 0.63 15.71 -0.66
CA GLY A 147 -0.63 16.45 -0.82
C GLY A 147 -0.73 17.14 -2.17
N HIS A 148 -1.88 17.74 -2.45
CA HIS A 148 -2.16 18.39 -3.73
C HIS A 148 -3.21 19.49 -3.65
N ARG A 149 -3.16 20.41 -4.62
CA ARG A 149 -4.19 21.44 -4.80
C ARG A 149 -5.44 20.86 -5.42
N GLN A 150 -6.58 21.41 -5.02
CA GLN A 150 -7.90 21.16 -5.57
C GLN A 150 -8.57 22.48 -5.93
N THR A 151 -9.48 22.43 -6.89
CA THR A 151 -10.36 23.56 -7.22
C THR A 151 -11.66 23.40 -6.46
N PRO A 152 -11.93 24.24 -5.43
CA PRO A 152 -13.20 24.21 -4.72
C PRO A 152 -14.37 24.42 -5.68
N GLY A 153 -15.48 23.72 -5.43
CA GLY A 153 -16.68 23.78 -6.27
C GLY A 153 -16.68 22.81 -7.47
N ARG A 154 -15.51 22.27 -7.87
CA ARG A 154 -15.45 21.24 -8.93
C ARG A 154 -16.26 20.00 -8.53
N TYR A 155 -17.16 19.57 -9.41
CA TYR A 155 -17.92 18.34 -9.23
C TYR A 155 -17.08 17.13 -9.65
N VAL A 156 -17.05 16.09 -8.80
CA VAL A 156 -16.35 14.83 -9.07
C VAL A 156 -17.39 13.72 -9.27
N PRO A 157 -17.60 13.25 -10.51
CA PRO A 157 -18.62 12.25 -10.82
C PRO A 157 -18.48 10.95 -10.04
N ALA A 158 -17.25 10.43 -9.90
CA ALA A 158 -17.00 9.18 -9.18
C ALA A 158 -17.39 9.25 -7.69
N LEU A 159 -17.34 10.43 -7.08
CA LEU A 159 -17.73 10.61 -5.67
C LEU A 159 -19.17 11.10 -5.51
N GLY A 160 -19.81 11.55 -6.59
CA GLY A 160 -21.11 12.22 -6.54
C GLY A 160 -21.12 13.54 -5.75
N LYS A 161 -19.95 14.11 -5.45
CA LYS A 161 -19.77 15.26 -4.53
C LYS A 161 -18.98 16.39 -5.18
N ARG A 162 -19.17 17.62 -4.67
CA ARG A 162 -18.36 18.80 -5.02
C ARG A 162 -17.23 18.97 -4.02
N LEU A 163 -16.05 19.32 -4.51
CA LEU A 163 -14.88 19.58 -3.67
C LEU A 163 -15.08 20.85 -2.85
N LYS A 164 -14.64 20.82 -1.58
CA LYS A 164 -14.76 21.96 -0.66
C LYS A 164 -13.40 22.58 -0.34
N ALA A 165 -12.40 21.75 -0.06
CA ALA A 165 -11.05 22.21 0.27
C ALA A 165 -10.27 22.56 -1.00
N SER A 166 -9.38 23.55 -0.90
CA SER A 166 -8.44 23.94 -1.96
C SER A 166 -7.10 23.19 -1.87
N TRP A 167 -6.82 22.56 -0.74
CA TRP A 167 -5.61 21.77 -0.51
C TRP A 167 -5.93 20.49 0.25
N VAL A 168 -5.40 19.37 -0.23
CA VAL A 168 -5.44 18.07 0.46
C VAL A 168 -4.08 17.83 1.09
N LYS A 169 -4.07 17.59 2.41
CA LYS A 169 -2.84 17.31 3.15
C LYS A 169 -2.25 15.95 2.75
N GLY A 170 -0.94 15.92 2.55
CA GLY A 170 -0.18 14.70 2.34
C GLY A 170 -0.15 13.79 3.56
N ARG A 171 0.22 12.52 3.33
CA ARG A 171 0.34 11.48 4.36
C ARG A 171 1.78 11.21 4.79
N PHE A 172 2.77 11.65 4.02
CA PHE A 172 4.20 11.50 4.31
C PHE A 172 4.59 10.06 4.68
N MET A 173 4.10 9.09 3.90
CA MET A 173 4.23 7.66 4.18
C MET A 173 5.68 7.22 4.13
N LEU A 174 6.42 7.63 3.11
CA LEU A 174 7.83 7.34 2.93
C LEU A 174 8.67 8.24 3.83
N THR A 175 8.42 9.53 3.79
CA THR A 175 9.20 10.56 4.51
C THR A 175 9.28 10.29 6.02
N ILE A 176 8.16 9.96 6.66
CA ILE A 176 8.15 9.64 8.11
C ILE A 176 8.80 8.28 8.36
N SER A 177 8.60 7.32 7.46
CA SER A 177 9.18 5.98 7.61
C SER A 177 10.70 5.97 7.49
N THR A 178 11.26 6.81 6.60
CA THR A 178 12.72 6.97 6.46
C THR A 178 13.31 7.62 7.70
N GLN A 179 12.73 8.73 8.18
CA GLN A 179 13.17 9.41 9.40
C GLN A 179 13.20 8.45 10.61
N GLU A 180 12.13 7.68 10.81
CA GLU A 180 12.08 6.69 11.89
C GLU A 180 13.13 5.59 11.74
N LEU A 181 13.41 5.18 10.50
CA LEU A 181 14.38 4.13 10.24
C LEU A 181 15.80 4.63 10.42
N GLU A 182 16.11 5.86 10.01
CA GLU A 182 17.40 6.51 10.20
C GLU A 182 17.76 6.59 11.69
N VAL A 183 16.79 6.91 12.56
CA VAL A 183 17.01 6.91 14.01
C VAL A 183 17.26 5.49 14.55
N GLN A 184 16.64 4.47 13.97
CA GLN A 184 16.75 3.08 14.43
C GLN A 184 17.93 2.31 13.82
N ALA A 185 18.41 2.74 12.65
CA ALA A 185 19.37 2.00 11.84
C ALA A 185 20.73 1.79 12.54
N PRO A 186 21.34 2.79 13.21
CA PRO A 186 22.64 2.61 13.86
C PRO A 186 22.61 1.49 14.90
N ALA A 187 21.61 1.50 15.79
CA ALA A 187 21.48 0.49 16.85
C ALA A 187 21.23 -0.93 16.30
N LEU A 188 20.50 -1.04 15.17
CA LEU A 188 20.26 -2.32 14.51
C LEU A 188 21.53 -2.85 13.83
N LEU A 189 22.28 -1.98 13.16
CA LEU A 189 23.53 -2.32 12.51
C LEU A 189 24.59 -2.72 13.55
N GLU A 190 24.70 -1.98 14.65
CA GLU A 190 25.62 -2.29 15.75
C GLU A 190 25.33 -3.67 16.33
N LYS A 191 24.06 -3.96 16.63
CA LYS A 191 23.66 -5.28 17.14
C LYS A 191 24.00 -6.40 16.16
N LYS A 192 23.80 -6.18 14.86
CA LYS A 192 24.15 -7.16 13.82
C LYS A 192 25.65 -7.37 13.71
N LEU A 193 26.41 -6.28 13.67
CA LEU A 193 27.86 -6.32 13.59
C LEU A 193 28.43 -7.04 14.81
N TYR A 194 27.91 -6.77 16.01
CA TYR A 194 28.31 -7.46 17.22
C TYR A 194 28.08 -8.97 17.15
N LEU A 195 26.91 -9.41 16.69
CA LEU A 195 26.61 -10.84 16.52
C LEU A 195 27.54 -11.50 15.50
N PHE A 196 27.77 -10.83 14.37
CA PHE A 196 28.68 -11.31 13.32
C PHE A 196 30.11 -11.47 13.84
N LEU A 197 30.64 -10.45 14.54
CA LEU A 197 31.98 -10.52 15.13
C LEU A 197 32.07 -11.61 16.21
N LYS A 198 31.02 -11.81 17.02
CA LYS A 198 30.98 -12.85 18.05
C LYS A 198 30.99 -14.28 17.47
N GLU A 199 30.45 -14.49 16.28
CA GLU A 199 30.54 -15.79 15.60
C GLU A 199 31.98 -16.10 15.15
N VAL A 200 32.79 -15.06 14.93
CA VAL A 200 34.17 -15.18 14.47
C VAL A 200 35.16 -15.30 15.64
N PHE A 201 35.01 -14.46 16.68
CA PHE A 201 35.91 -14.38 17.83
C PHE A 201 35.40 -15.19 19.01
#